data_AF-A0A382B8F3-F1
#
_entry.id   AF-A0A382B8F3-F1
#
_cell.length_a   1.000
_cell.length_b   1.000
_cell.length_c   1.000
_cell.angle_alpha   90.00
_cell.angle_beta   90.00
_cell.angle_gamma   90.00
#
_symmetry.space_group_name_H-M   'P 1'
#
loop_
_entity.id
_entity.type
_entity.pdbx_description
1 polymer ?
#
loop_
_entity_poly.entity_id
_entity_poly.type
_entity_poly.pdbx_seq_one_letter_code
_entity_poly.pdbx_strand_id
1 'polypeptide(L)'
;MSNGLETLFSEKRIVSMDELYELIQTNIVQQIGPADCVALANAYNFTGSKDVEGIIACDKLLFSMKLVKELREAACRSGTQMIKCISSFVNDDILIEYNEAIKNSKTPGTHAVVIGVVSNSLGIEKQKAALHFLYGFSVSMVGAALRLG
;
A
#
# COMPACT_ATOMS: atom_id res chain seq x y z
N MET A 1 5.80 -6.50 -5.34
CA MET A 1 6.75 -6.90 -4.28
C MET A 1 6.57 -8.39 -4.08
N SER A 2 7.61 -9.15 -3.78
CA SER A 2 7.50 -10.59 -3.59
C SER A 2 7.05 -11.00 -2.19
N ASN A 3 7.02 -10.08 -1.22
CA ASN A 3 6.49 -10.30 0.14
C ASN A 3 7.05 -11.53 0.87
N GLY A 4 8.34 -11.85 0.66
CA GLY A 4 8.99 -13.01 1.28
C GLY A 4 8.75 -14.34 0.54
N LEU A 5 8.12 -14.29 -0.64
CA LEU A 5 7.85 -15.45 -1.47
C LEU A 5 9.13 -16.16 -1.94
N GLU A 6 10.23 -15.43 -2.21
CA GLU A 6 11.51 -16.05 -2.56
C GLU A 6 12.00 -17.00 -1.48
N THR A 7 11.90 -16.59 -0.21
CA THR A 7 12.30 -17.42 0.93
C THR A 7 11.44 -18.67 0.99
N LEU A 8 10.11 -18.52 0.89
CA LEU A 8 9.17 -19.65 0.94
C LEU A 8 9.39 -20.66 -0.19
N PHE A 9 9.71 -20.19 -1.40
CA PHE A 9 10.09 -21.06 -2.53
C PHE A 9 11.44 -21.75 -2.30
N SER A 10 12.45 -20.99 -1.86
CA SER A 10 13.80 -21.54 -1.62
C SER A 10 13.81 -22.61 -0.52
N GLU A 11 12.97 -22.45 0.50
CA GLU A 11 12.78 -23.40 1.60
C GLU A 11 11.78 -24.52 1.27
N LYS A 12 11.22 -24.55 0.05
CA LYS A 12 10.19 -25.51 -0.39
C LYS A 12 8.96 -25.54 0.51
N ARG A 13 8.59 -24.38 1.07
CA ARG A 13 7.38 -24.20 1.90
C ARG A 13 6.13 -23.90 1.06
N ILE A 14 6.33 -23.49 -0.19
CA ILE A 14 5.29 -23.37 -1.21
C ILE A 14 5.83 -24.06 -2.45
N VAL A 15 5.11 -25.10 -2.90
CA VAL A 15 5.49 -25.94 -4.04
C VAL A 15 4.32 -26.16 -5.01
N SER A 16 3.13 -25.64 -4.69
CA SER A 16 1.92 -25.81 -5.49
C SER A 16 1.13 -24.50 -5.66
N MET A 17 0.26 -24.49 -6.68
CA MET A 17 -0.66 -23.37 -6.92
C MET A 17 -1.67 -23.19 -5.78
N ASP A 18 -2.12 -24.28 -5.16
CA ASP A 18 -3.09 -24.24 -4.06
C ASP A 18 -2.48 -23.59 -2.80
N GLU A 19 -1.22 -23.91 -2.48
CA GLU A 19 -0.49 -23.27 -1.37
C GLU A 19 -0.22 -21.79 -1.65
N LEU A 20 0.08 -21.42 -2.90
CA LEU A 20 0.23 -20.01 -3.29
C LEU A 20 -1.11 -19.26 -3.13
N TYR A 21 -2.21 -19.88 -3.56
CA TYR A 21 -3.55 -19.33 -3.40
C TYR A 21 -3.88 -19.11 -1.91
N GLU A 22 -3.62 -20.11 -1.08
CA GLU A 22 -3.83 -20.04 0.36
C GLU A 22 -2.97 -18.93 1.00
N LEU A 23 -1.72 -18.77 0.58
CA LEU A 23 -0.86 -17.68 1.04
C LEU A 23 -1.44 -16.32 0.66
N ILE A 24 -1.87 -16.13 -0.59
CA ILE A 24 -2.45 -14.85 -1.05
C ILE A 24 -3.72 -14.53 -0.26
N GLN A 25 -4.62 -15.52 -0.12
CA GLN A 25 -5.85 -15.36 0.66
C GLN A 25 -5.54 -15.03 2.12
N THR A 26 -4.58 -15.72 2.74
CA THR A 26 -4.17 -15.48 4.12
C THR A 26 -3.63 -14.06 4.29
N ASN A 27 -2.75 -13.60 3.40
CA ASN A 27 -2.25 -12.22 3.44
C ASN A 27 -3.38 -11.19 3.31
N ILE A 28 -4.32 -11.42 2.39
CA ILE A 28 -5.47 -10.52 2.20
C ILE A 28 -6.32 -10.46 3.46
N VAL A 29 -6.70 -11.61 4.03
CA VAL A 29 -7.63 -11.67 5.16
C VAL A 29 -6.98 -11.23 6.47
N GLN A 30 -5.72 -11.62 6.71
CA GLN A 30 -5.08 -11.45 8.02
C GLN A 30 -4.23 -10.18 8.13
N GLN A 31 -3.77 -9.62 7.01
CA GLN A 31 -2.84 -8.49 7.03
C GLN A 31 -3.36 -7.29 6.23
N ILE A 32 -3.61 -7.48 4.93
CA ILE A 32 -3.86 -6.38 4.01
C ILE A 32 -5.25 -5.77 4.24
N GLY A 33 -6.28 -6.61 4.39
CA GLY A 33 -7.64 -6.18 4.71
C GLY A 33 -7.71 -5.37 6.01
N PRO A 34 -7.32 -5.94 7.17
CA PRO A 34 -7.49 -5.28 8.46
C PRO A 34 -6.52 -4.11 8.71
N ALA A 35 -5.36 -4.04 8.02
CA ALA A 35 -4.41 -2.95 8.19
C ALA A 35 -4.37 -2.02 6.98
N ASP A 36 -3.83 -2.47 5.84
CA ASP A 36 -3.59 -1.63 4.68
C ASP A 36 -4.89 -1.04 4.07
N CYS A 37 -5.95 -1.84 3.89
CA CYS A 37 -7.21 -1.36 3.35
C CYS A 37 -7.94 -0.42 4.32
N VAL A 38 -7.84 -0.65 5.63
CA VAL A 38 -8.39 0.27 6.65
C VAL A 38 -7.64 1.60 6.61
N ALA A 39 -6.32 1.58 6.51
CA ALA A 39 -5.51 2.79 6.40
C ALA A 39 -5.80 3.57 5.11
N LEU A 40 -5.90 2.86 3.97
CA LEU A 40 -6.31 3.43 2.69
C LEU A 40 -7.68 4.12 2.80
N ALA A 41 -8.67 3.45 3.38
CA ALA A 41 -10.03 3.99 3.51
C ALA A 41 -10.08 5.23 4.42
N ASN A 42 -9.29 5.24 5.50
CA ASN A 42 -9.18 6.41 6.38
C ASN A 42 -8.47 7.57 5.69
N ALA A 43 -7.33 7.32 5.05
CA ALA A 43 -6.61 8.32 4.27
C ALA A 43 -7.50 8.95 3.20
N TYR A 44 -8.28 8.14 2.49
CA TYR A 44 -9.25 8.61 1.51
C TYR A 44 -10.27 9.59 2.13
N ASN A 45 -10.83 9.27 3.29
CA ASN A 45 -11.80 10.13 3.96
C ASN A 45 -11.13 11.43 4.45
N PHE A 46 -9.94 11.33 5.04
CA PHE A 46 -9.17 12.48 5.52
C PHE A 46 -8.79 13.44 4.38
N THR A 47 -8.47 12.91 3.19
CA THR A 47 -8.27 13.75 2.01
C THR A 47 -9.53 14.51 1.65
N GLY A 48 -10.69 13.84 1.61
CA GLY A 48 -11.98 14.49 1.33
C GLY A 48 -12.38 15.54 2.37
N SER A 49 -11.98 15.37 3.64
CA SER A 49 -12.21 16.34 4.72
C SER A 49 -11.08 17.36 4.89
N LYS A 50 -10.08 17.36 4.01
CA LYS A 50 -8.91 18.26 4.08
C LYS A 50 -8.11 18.17 5.38
N ASP A 51 -7.98 16.97 5.94
CA ASP A 51 -7.28 16.69 7.20
C ASP A 51 -5.92 16.00 6.95
N VAL A 52 -4.88 16.79 6.68
CA VAL A 52 -3.53 16.24 6.44
C VAL A 52 -2.93 15.58 7.69
N GLU A 53 -3.25 16.08 8.88
CA GLU A 53 -2.74 15.52 10.13
C GLU A 53 -3.34 14.13 10.39
N GLY A 54 -4.62 13.94 10.07
CA GLY A 54 -5.27 12.62 10.04
C GLY A 54 -4.58 11.64 9.08
N ILE A 55 -4.19 12.09 7.89
CA ILE A 55 -3.43 11.29 6.92
C ILE A 55 -2.06 10.89 7.51
N ILE A 56 -1.32 11.85 8.07
CA ILE A 56 0.01 11.62 8.68
C ILE A 56 -0.08 10.64 9.86
N ALA A 57 -1.09 10.80 10.73
CA ALA A 57 -1.32 9.90 11.85
C ALA A 57 -1.61 8.47 11.36
N CYS A 58 -2.48 8.33 10.35
CA CYS A 58 -2.82 7.05 9.74
C CYS A 58 -1.59 6.36 9.11
N ASP A 59 -0.73 7.13 8.42
CA ASP A 59 0.48 6.64 7.78
C ASP A 59 1.52 6.14 8.78
N LYS A 60 1.76 6.91 9.85
CA LYS A 60 2.63 6.50 10.96
C LYS A 60 2.14 5.24 11.64
N LEU A 61 0.83 5.11 11.86
CA LEU A 61 0.23 3.93 12.47
C LEU A 61 0.37 2.70 11.57
N LEU A 62 0.09 2.82 10.28
CA LEU A 62 0.28 1.69 9.37
C LEU A 62 1.75 1.26 9.31
N PHE A 63 2.67 2.23 9.26
CA PHE A 63 4.10 1.96 9.25
C PHE A 63 4.57 1.21 10.50
N SER A 64 4.09 1.59 11.70
CA SER A 64 4.48 0.94 12.95
C SER A 64 3.97 -0.51 13.06
N MET A 65 2.85 -0.84 12.40
CA MET A 65 2.31 -2.19 12.34
C MET A 65 3.08 -3.12 11.37
N LYS A 66 3.87 -2.58 10.43
CA LYS A 66 4.68 -3.39 9.51
C LYS A 66 5.99 -3.80 10.17
N LEU A 67 5.99 -4.93 10.88
CA LEU A 67 7.15 -5.38 11.69
C LEU A 67 8.40 -5.69 10.85
N VAL A 68 8.22 -6.39 9.72
CA VAL A 68 9.31 -6.78 8.83
C VAL A 68 9.86 -5.55 8.11
N LYS A 69 11.15 -5.25 8.33
CA LYS A 69 11.82 -4.05 7.83
C LYS A 69 11.73 -3.94 6.31
N GLU A 70 12.00 -5.03 5.61
CA GLU A 70 12.03 -5.08 4.15
C GLU A 70 10.65 -4.76 3.55
N LEU A 71 9.58 -5.32 4.13
CA LEU A 71 8.21 -5.04 3.70
C LEU A 71 7.82 -3.59 3.97
N ARG A 72 8.21 -3.07 5.14
CA ARG A 72 7.94 -1.70 5.54
C ARG A 72 8.62 -0.70 4.62
N GLU A 73 9.91 -0.88 4.34
CA GLU A 73 10.65 -0.01 3.42
C GLU A 73 10.13 -0.13 1.98
N ALA A 74 9.76 -1.35 1.54
CA ALA A 74 9.21 -1.54 0.20
C ALA A 74 7.86 -0.82 0.03
N ALA A 75 7.00 -0.85 1.05
CA ALA A 75 5.75 -0.09 1.06
C ALA A 75 5.98 1.43 0.98
N CYS A 76 6.96 1.97 1.71
CA CYS A 76 7.33 3.39 1.61
C CYS A 76 7.88 3.74 0.22
N ARG A 77 8.77 2.92 -0.34
CA ARG A 77 9.31 3.15 -1.69
C ARG A 77 8.21 3.24 -2.73
N SER A 78 7.26 2.30 -2.72
CA SER A 78 6.13 2.32 -3.65
C SER A 78 5.25 3.55 -3.47
N GLY A 79 4.91 3.91 -2.23
CA GLY A 79 4.10 5.10 -1.95
C GLY A 79 4.78 6.40 -2.38
N THR A 80 6.05 6.60 -2.00
CA THR A 80 6.80 7.82 -2.36
C THR A 80 6.95 7.99 -3.88
N GLN A 81 7.19 6.91 -4.63
CA GLN A 81 7.24 7.01 -6.10
C GLN A 81 5.87 7.33 -6.70
N MET A 82 4.80 6.72 -6.18
CA MET A 82 3.45 6.98 -6.66
C MET A 82 3.05 8.44 -6.44
N ILE A 83 3.14 8.96 -5.21
CA ILE A 83 2.72 10.33 -4.93
C ILE A 83 3.57 11.35 -5.71
N LYS A 84 4.88 11.11 -5.85
CA LYS A 84 5.76 11.95 -6.67
C LYS A 84 5.29 11.99 -8.14
N CYS A 85 4.89 10.85 -8.69
CA CYS A 85 4.36 10.77 -10.06
C CYS A 85 3.05 11.55 -10.18
N ILE A 86 2.09 11.30 -9.30
CA ILE A 86 0.76 11.93 -9.36
C ILE A 86 0.84 13.44 -9.13
N SER A 87 1.65 13.91 -8.17
CA SER A 87 1.87 15.35 -7.92
C SER A 87 2.46 16.10 -9.11
N SER A 88 2.97 15.41 -10.15
CA SER A 88 3.48 16.08 -11.35
C SER A 88 2.38 16.54 -12.30
N PHE A 89 1.14 16.05 -12.15
CA PHE A 89 0.03 16.40 -13.04
C PHE A 89 -1.33 16.58 -12.35
N VAL A 90 -1.45 16.27 -11.05
CA VAL A 90 -2.64 16.56 -10.24
C VAL A 90 -2.36 17.74 -9.32
N ASN A 91 -3.21 18.76 -9.37
CA ASN A 91 -3.15 19.92 -8.50
C ASN A 91 -4.24 19.83 -7.42
N ASP A 92 -3.86 19.32 -6.25
CA ASP A 92 -4.71 19.18 -5.07
C ASP A 92 -3.90 19.57 -3.83
N ASP A 93 -4.41 20.52 -3.03
CA ASP A 93 -3.68 21.11 -1.92
C ASP A 93 -3.26 20.06 -0.88
N ILE A 94 -4.15 19.10 -0.58
CA ILE A 94 -3.91 18.06 0.42
C ILE A 94 -2.87 17.06 -0.06
N LEU A 95 -2.95 16.67 -1.34
CA LEU A 95 -1.95 15.82 -1.97
C LEU A 95 -0.56 16.47 -1.96
N ILE A 96 -0.47 17.78 -2.27
CA ILE A 96 0.78 18.54 -2.24
C ILE A 96 1.33 18.63 -0.82
N GLU A 97 0.50 18.98 0.16
CA GLU A 97 0.89 19.11 1.56
C GLU A 97 1.38 17.77 2.15
N TYR A 98 0.67 16.68 1.86
CA TYR A 98 1.09 15.34 2.28
C TYR A 98 2.40 14.91 1.59
N ASN A 99 2.59 15.22 0.30
CA ASN A 99 3.85 14.94 -0.39
C ASN A 99 5.02 15.73 0.23
N GLU A 100 4.83 16.99 0.58
CA GLU A 100 5.83 17.79 1.31
C GLU A 100 6.12 17.20 2.70
N ALA A 101 5.11 16.68 3.40
CA ALA A 101 5.33 15.99 4.67
C ALA A 101 6.21 14.73 4.50
N ILE A 102 6.03 13.97 3.41
CA ILE A 102 6.89 12.80 3.09
C ILE A 102 8.31 13.26 2.78
N LYS A 103 8.49 14.27 1.91
CA LYS A 103 9.83 14.81 1.55
C LYS A 103 10.60 15.31 2.76
N ASN A 104 9.90 15.97 3.69
CA ASN A 104 10.47 16.48 4.94
C ASN A 104 10.59 15.40 6.03
N SER A 105 10.40 14.12 5.69
CA SER A 105 10.51 12.98 6.62
C SER A 105 9.59 13.08 7.84
N LYS A 106 8.50 13.84 7.76
CA LYS A 106 7.49 13.94 8.82
C LYS A 106 6.60 12.69 8.88
N THR A 107 6.49 11.97 7.77
CA THR A 107 5.65 10.78 7.61
C THR A 107 6.28 9.80 6.61
N PRO A 108 6.07 8.48 6.74
CA PRO A 108 6.81 7.49 5.96
C PRO A 108 6.37 7.32 4.50
N GLY A 109 5.14 7.70 4.12
CA GLY A 109 4.63 7.59 2.75
C GLY A 109 4.28 6.16 2.35
N THR A 110 3.54 5.41 3.19
CA THR A 110 3.19 4.02 2.90
C THR A 110 2.23 3.91 1.71
N HIS A 111 2.46 2.91 0.85
CA HIS A 111 1.72 2.74 -0.41
C HIS A 111 0.19 2.73 -0.26
N ALA A 112 -0.35 2.08 0.76
CA ALA A 112 -1.80 2.00 0.97
C ALA A 112 -2.41 3.37 1.31
N VAL A 113 -1.75 4.15 2.17
CA VAL A 113 -2.19 5.52 2.51
C VAL A 113 -2.08 6.43 1.30
N VAL A 114 -0.96 6.37 0.58
CA VAL A 114 -0.78 7.14 -0.66
C VAL A 114 -1.87 6.83 -1.69
N ILE A 115 -2.23 5.56 -1.89
CA ILE A 115 -3.33 5.20 -2.79
C ILE A 115 -4.64 5.82 -2.32
N GLY A 116 -4.92 5.83 -1.01
CA GLY A 116 -6.11 6.48 -0.45
C GLY A 116 -6.18 7.97 -0.81
N VAL A 117 -5.09 8.69 -0.58
CA VAL A 117 -4.98 10.13 -0.89
C VAL A 117 -5.13 10.38 -2.39
N VAL A 118 -4.32 9.71 -3.20
CA VAL A 118 -4.33 9.86 -4.66
C VAL A 118 -5.69 9.52 -5.25
N SER A 119 -6.33 8.45 -4.79
CA SER A 119 -7.63 8.03 -5.32
C SER A 119 -8.71 9.06 -5.04
N ASN A 120 -8.68 9.69 -3.86
CA ASN A 120 -9.60 10.77 -3.53
C ASN A 120 -9.35 12.00 -4.42
N SER A 121 -8.09 12.45 -4.53
CA SER A 121 -7.72 13.60 -5.38
C SER A 121 -8.03 13.38 -6.87
N LEU A 122 -8.07 12.13 -7.33
CA LEU A 122 -8.46 11.75 -8.70
C LEU A 122 -9.98 11.52 -8.88
N GLY A 123 -10.78 11.63 -7.82
CA GLY A 123 -12.22 11.36 -7.88
C GLY A 123 -12.58 9.87 -8.08
N ILE A 124 -11.65 8.96 -7.78
CA ILE A 124 -11.90 7.52 -7.84
C ILE A 124 -12.71 7.13 -6.61
N GLU A 125 -13.76 6.33 -6.80
CA GLU A 125 -14.59 5.83 -5.71
C GLU A 125 -13.76 5.01 -4.69
N LYS A 126 -13.98 5.24 -3.39
CA LYS A 126 -13.25 4.58 -2.30
C LYS A 126 -13.21 3.05 -2.42
N GLN A 127 -14.34 2.42 -2.75
CA GLN A 127 -14.41 0.96 -2.91
C GLN A 127 -13.54 0.49 -4.07
N LYS A 128 -13.51 1.23 -5.20
CA LYS A 128 -12.67 0.92 -6.35
C LYS A 128 -11.18 1.09 -6.03
N ALA A 129 -10.82 2.07 -5.20
CA ALA A 129 -9.44 2.24 -4.73
C ALA A 129 -8.96 1.02 -3.92
N ALA A 130 -9.79 0.51 -3.00
CA ALA A 130 -9.47 -0.70 -2.24
C ALA A 130 -9.38 -1.94 -3.14
N LEU A 131 -10.30 -2.12 -4.08
CA LEU A 131 -10.27 -3.22 -5.05
C LEU A 131 -9.02 -3.16 -5.93
N HIS A 132 -8.65 -1.97 -6.42
CA HIS A 132 -7.44 -1.75 -7.19
C HIS A 132 -6.19 -2.18 -6.40
N PHE A 133 -6.12 -1.80 -5.12
CA PHE A 133 -5.00 -2.15 -4.26
C PHE A 133 -4.88 -3.67 -4.04
N LEU A 134 -5.98 -4.35 -3.72
CA LEU A 134 -6.03 -5.80 -3.52
C LEU A 134 -5.70 -6.57 -4.81
N TYR A 135 -6.23 -6.11 -5.94
CA TYR A 135 -5.91 -6.67 -7.25
C TYR A 135 -4.42 -6.50 -7.57
N GLY A 136 -3.87 -5.30 -7.36
CA GLY A 136 -2.45 -5.02 -7.56
C GLY A 136 -1.53 -5.89 -6.72
N PHE A 137 -1.89 -6.12 -5.44
CA PHE A 137 -1.19 -7.08 -4.59
C PHE A 137 -1.20 -8.49 -5.18
N SER A 138 -2.39 -8.99 -5.52
CA SER A 138 -2.61 -10.35 -6.01
C SER A 138 -1.86 -10.61 -7.31
N VAL A 139 -1.95 -9.69 -8.28
CA VAL A 139 -1.19 -9.75 -9.53
C VAL A 139 0.32 -9.72 -9.28
N SER A 140 0.78 -8.92 -8.31
CA SER A 140 2.22 -8.87 -7.99
C SER A 140 2.74 -10.18 -7.40
N MET A 141 1.93 -10.87 -6.58
CA MET A 141 2.25 -12.16 -5.99
C MET A 141 2.29 -13.27 -7.05
N VAL A 142 1.24 -13.36 -7.88
CA VAL A 142 1.19 -14.32 -9.00
C VAL A 142 2.34 -14.08 -9.97
N GLY A 143 2.60 -12.83 -10.33
CA GLY A 143 3.72 -12.48 -11.20
C GLY A 143 5.08 -12.80 -10.58
N ALA A 144 5.23 -12.74 -9.26
CA ALA A 144 6.45 -13.17 -8.58
C ALA A 144 6.61 -14.69 -8.60
N ALA A 145 5.56 -15.45 -8.28
CA ALA A 145 5.58 -16.90 -8.35
C ALA A 145 5.99 -17.41 -9.74
N LEU A 146 5.37 -16.86 -10.80
CA LEU A 146 5.70 -17.23 -12.19
C LEU A 146 7.18 -17.05 -12.56
N ARG A 147 7.88 -16.09 -11.94
CA ARG A 147 9.32 -15.89 -12.18
C ARG A 147 10.21 -16.83 -11.36
N LEU A 148 9.70 -17.34 -10.24
CA LEU A 148 10.45 -18.20 -9.32
C LEU A 148 10.38 -19.68 -9.69
N GLY A 149 9.40 -20.08 -10.51
CA GLY A 149 9.21 -21.45 -10.99
C GLY A 149 8.16 -22.18 -10.18
#